data_AF-A0A955JQ28-F1
#
_entry.id   AF-A0A955JQ28-F1
#
_cell.length_a   1.000
_cell.length_b   1.000
_cell.length_c   1.000
_cell.angle_alpha   90.00
_cell.angle_beta   90.00
_cell.angle_gamma   90.00
#
_symmetry.space_group_name_H-M   'P 1'
#
loop_
_entity.id
_entity.type
_entity.pdbx_description
1 polymer ?
#
loop_
_entity_poly.entity_id
_entity_poly.type
_entity_poly.pdbx_seq_one_letter_code
_entity_poly.pdbx_strand_id
1 'polypeptide(L)'
;MTNIPPIEMRWGGGKWPRAPKRRLRPILDTAFGLAVDGMEAFGFEPSEPKCATVWCVGDRCPDAGESDNSTDFGVFIPFSYIKRPRKTKELTVPLSLMTLHEVTHCIRHEYFYGDDLLERAASEGISLFAEKSLALAVLNGSEQHEYQAHFSPVISIEAEGQVMDSFLDDAIEEGLMITQGKPQSASDDLHELWFANTYGCPMPLGNQIGMLAVCRLIDAGATLSEVIKLPAEDIIGFGI
;
A
#
# COMPACT_ATOMS: atom_id res chain seq x y z
N MET A 1 10.36 -9.21 -21.26
CA MET A 1 8.94 -8.87 -21.06
C MET A 1 8.33 -10.03 -20.32
N THR A 2 8.24 -9.90 -19.00
CA THR A 2 7.37 -10.75 -18.17
C THR A 2 5.94 -10.48 -18.63
N ASN A 3 5.17 -11.53 -18.89
CA ASN A 3 3.79 -11.38 -19.34
C ASN A 3 2.91 -11.38 -18.09
N ILE A 4 2.85 -10.24 -17.38
CA ILE A 4 2.04 -10.13 -16.16
C ILE A 4 0.56 -10.21 -16.59
N PRO A 5 -0.22 -11.18 -16.05
CA PRO A 5 -1.62 -11.30 -16.42
C PRO A 5 -2.40 -10.03 -16.03
N PRO A 6 -3.42 -9.65 -16.80
CA PRO A 6 -4.26 -8.51 -16.43
C PRO A 6 -4.96 -8.78 -15.10
N ILE A 7 -5.13 -7.73 -14.29
CA ILE A 7 -5.89 -7.79 -13.04
C ILE A 7 -7.35 -8.13 -13.37
N GLU A 8 -7.85 -9.22 -12.80
CA GLU A 8 -9.25 -9.60 -12.91
C GLU A 8 -10.12 -8.65 -12.09
N MET A 9 -11.33 -8.35 -12.56
CA MET A 9 -12.22 -7.40 -11.90
C MET A 9 -13.55 -8.03 -11.55
N ARG A 10 -13.91 -7.96 -10.27
CA ARG A 10 -15.22 -8.35 -9.73
C ARG A 10 -15.94 -7.12 -9.17
N TRP A 11 -17.27 -7.18 -9.14
CA TRP A 11 -18.08 -6.13 -8.51
C TRP A 11 -18.58 -6.64 -7.16
N GLY A 12 -18.05 -6.09 -6.07
CA GLY A 12 -18.49 -6.37 -4.71
C GLY A 12 -19.77 -5.62 -4.34
N GLY A 13 -20.55 -6.16 -3.41
CA GLY A 13 -21.77 -5.53 -2.88
C GLY A 13 -22.93 -5.58 -3.87
N GLY A 14 -24.00 -6.31 -3.54
CA GLY A 14 -25.12 -6.53 -4.44
C GLY A 14 -25.75 -5.25 -5.02
N LYS A 15 -26.11 -5.31 -6.31
CA LYS A 15 -26.89 -4.31 -7.08
C LYS A 15 -26.21 -2.96 -7.39
N TRP A 16 -24.98 -3.00 -7.90
CA TRP A 16 -24.47 -1.89 -8.73
C TRP A 16 -25.42 -1.57 -9.91
N PRO A 17 -25.88 -0.32 -10.06
CA PRO A 17 -26.70 0.05 -11.22
C PRO A 17 -25.89 -0.05 -12.53
N ARG A 18 -26.55 -0.45 -13.63
CA ARG A 18 -25.88 -0.71 -14.92
C ARG A 18 -25.11 0.50 -15.45
N ALA A 19 -25.66 1.71 -15.32
CA ALA A 19 -25.06 2.93 -15.86
C ALA A 19 -23.74 3.32 -15.16
N PRO A 20 -23.65 3.34 -13.82
CA PRO A 20 -22.38 3.42 -13.08
C PRO A 20 -21.34 2.38 -13.51
N LYS A 21 -21.70 1.09 -13.58
CA LYS A 21 -20.76 0.03 -13.99
C LYS A 21 -20.14 0.32 -15.35
N ARG A 22 -20.98 0.63 -16.34
CA ARG A 22 -20.54 0.95 -17.70
C ARG A 22 -19.63 2.19 -17.75
N ARG A 23 -19.87 3.18 -16.87
CA ARG A 23 -19.07 4.41 -16.82
C ARG A 23 -17.74 4.22 -16.11
N LEU A 24 -17.73 3.45 -15.01
CA LEU A 24 -16.54 3.17 -14.21
C LEU A 24 -15.61 2.17 -14.88
N ARG A 25 -16.16 1.20 -15.62
CA ARG A 25 -15.37 0.14 -16.27
C ARG A 25 -14.14 0.63 -17.04
N PRO A 26 -14.24 1.58 -18.00
CA PRO A 26 -13.05 2.05 -18.72
C PRO A 26 -12.02 2.75 -17.82
N ILE A 27 -12.47 3.38 -16.72
CA ILE A 27 -11.58 4.06 -15.77
C ILE A 27 -10.82 3.02 -14.93
N LEU A 28 -11.53 1.98 -14.47
CA LEU A 28 -10.93 0.85 -13.76
C LEU A 28 -9.99 0.06 -14.66
N ASP A 29 -10.39 -0.25 -15.91
CA ASP A 29 -9.53 -0.95 -16.86
C ASP A 29 -8.23 -0.15 -17.13
N THR A 30 -8.33 1.18 -17.22
CA THR A 30 -7.13 2.05 -17.35
C THR A 30 -6.29 2.03 -16.08
N ALA A 31 -6.92 2.16 -14.91
CA ALA A 31 -6.21 2.17 -13.64
C ALA A 31 -5.46 0.85 -13.39
N PHE A 32 -6.10 -0.27 -13.69
CA PHE A 32 -5.52 -1.60 -13.56
C PHE A 32 -4.41 -1.83 -14.59
N GLY A 33 -4.58 -1.34 -15.82
CA GLY A 33 -3.52 -1.35 -16.83
C GLY A 33 -2.27 -0.61 -16.35
N LEU A 34 -2.42 0.59 -15.79
CA LEU A 34 -1.30 1.37 -15.25
C LEU A 34 -0.64 0.69 -14.04
N ALA A 35 -1.41 0.02 -13.18
CA ALA A 35 -0.84 -0.77 -12.09
C ALA A 35 -0.04 -1.98 -12.63
N VAL A 36 -0.51 -2.64 -13.69
CA VAL A 36 0.24 -3.70 -14.37
C VAL A 36 1.52 -3.17 -14.99
N ASP A 37 1.47 -2.04 -15.70
CA ASP A 37 2.67 -1.39 -16.23
C ASP A 37 3.67 -1.05 -15.11
N GLY A 38 3.18 -0.62 -13.94
CA GLY A 38 3.98 -0.40 -12.74
C GLY A 38 4.66 -1.68 -12.24
N MET A 39 3.90 -2.78 -12.09
CA MET A 39 4.46 -4.08 -11.71
C MET A 39 5.55 -4.54 -12.70
N GLU A 40 5.33 -4.38 -14.00
CA GLU A 40 6.32 -4.72 -15.03
C GLU A 40 7.58 -3.86 -14.89
N ALA A 41 7.42 -2.55 -14.66
CA ALA A 41 8.53 -1.63 -14.46
C ALA A 41 9.38 -1.96 -13.22
N PHE A 42 8.76 -2.45 -12.15
CA PHE A 42 9.47 -2.89 -10.95
C PHE A 42 10.05 -4.30 -11.04
N GLY A 43 9.76 -5.04 -12.12
CA GLY A 43 10.22 -6.41 -12.29
C GLY A 43 9.51 -7.40 -11.38
N PHE A 44 8.27 -7.12 -10.99
CA PHE A 44 7.47 -8.06 -10.21
C PHE A 44 7.05 -9.27 -11.04
N GLU A 45 7.02 -10.42 -10.38
CA GLU A 45 6.70 -11.71 -10.97
C GLU A 45 5.62 -12.40 -10.10
N PRO A 46 4.35 -11.94 -10.17
CA PRO A 46 3.29 -12.56 -9.40
C PRO A 46 3.11 -14.02 -9.82
N SER A 47 3.07 -14.93 -8.86
CA SER A 47 2.88 -16.37 -9.12
C SER A 47 1.44 -16.70 -9.53
N GLU A 48 0.47 -15.86 -9.13
CA GLU A 48 -0.94 -16.03 -9.43
C GLU A 48 -1.57 -14.74 -9.99
N PRO A 49 -2.61 -14.84 -10.84
CA PRO A 49 -3.38 -13.68 -11.27
C PRO A 49 -4.00 -12.92 -10.10
N LYS A 50 -3.94 -11.59 -10.14
CA LYS A 50 -4.53 -10.71 -9.12
C LYS A 50 -5.97 -10.36 -9.45
N CYS A 51 -6.80 -10.21 -8.43
CA CYS A 51 -8.22 -9.96 -8.55
C CYS A 51 -8.66 -8.77 -7.69
N ALA A 52 -9.17 -7.73 -8.35
CA ALA A 52 -9.76 -6.56 -7.72
C ALA A 52 -11.27 -6.75 -7.50
N THR A 53 -11.73 -6.66 -6.25
CA THR A 53 -13.15 -6.56 -5.93
C THR A 53 -13.55 -5.10 -5.73
N VAL A 54 -14.35 -4.56 -6.66
CA VAL A 54 -14.74 -3.15 -6.65
C VAL A 54 -16.00 -2.95 -5.79
N TRP A 55 -15.85 -2.22 -4.69
CA TRP A 55 -16.92 -1.91 -3.75
C TRP A 55 -17.41 -0.47 -3.87
N CYS A 56 -18.69 -0.27 -3.55
CA CYS A 56 -19.27 1.06 -3.40
C CYS A 56 -19.32 1.38 -1.90
N VAL A 57 -18.54 2.36 -1.47
CA VAL A 57 -18.44 2.75 -0.06
C VAL A 57 -19.08 4.11 0.19
N GLY A 58 -19.37 4.40 1.45
CA GLY A 58 -19.81 5.74 1.87
C GLY A 58 -18.69 6.77 1.66
N ASP A 59 -19.05 8.04 1.49
CA ASP A 59 -18.07 9.14 1.29
C ASP A 59 -17.17 9.41 2.51
N ARG A 60 -17.38 8.69 3.62
CA ARG A 60 -16.59 8.76 4.85
C ARG A 60 -15.79 7.49 5.11
N CYS A 61 -15.70 6.58 4.14
CA CYS A 61 -14.78 5.46 4.22
C CYS A 61 -13.36 6.03 4.27
N PRO A 62 -12.60 5.80 5.34
CA PRO A 62 -11.22 6.29 5.43
C PRO A 62 -10.32 5.55 4.44
N ASP A 63 -10.66 4.30 4.12
CA ASP A 63 -9.83 3.42 3.31
C ASP A 63 -10.20 3.54 1.83
N ALA A 64 -9.19 3.47 0.98
CA ALA A 64 -9.33 3.46 -0.48
C ALA A 64 -9.28 2.04 -1.05
N GLY A 65 -8.65 1.10 -0.35
CA GLY A 65 -8.51 -0.31 -0.70
C GLY A 65 -8.21 -1.15 0.54
N GLU A 66 -8.12 -2.45 0.35
CA GLU A 66 -7.67 -3.43 1.35
C GLU A 66 -7.12 -4.65 0.62
N SER A 67 -6.22 -5.42 1.24
CA SER A 67 -5.78 -6.70 0.70
C SER A 67 -5.72 -7.74 1.81
N ASP A 68 -6.36 -8.89 1.58
CA ASP A 68 -6.54 -9.92 2.60
C ASP A 68 -5.61 -11.13 2.41
N ASN A 69 -5.09 -11.30 1.19
CA ASN A 69 -4.32 -12.47 0.79
C ASN A 69 -3.45 -12.18 -0.45
N SER A 70 -2.83 -13.24 -1.00
CA SER A 70 -1.94 -13.15 -2.14
C SER A 70 -2.64 -12.90 -3.49
N THR A 71 -3.96 -13.02 -3.60
CA THR A 71 -4.67 -12.94 -4.88
C THR A 71 -5.69 -11.83 -4.96
N ASP A 72 -6.41 -11.55 -3.89
CA ASP A 72 -7.57 -10.67 -3.88
C ASP A 72 -7.32 -9.40 -3.07
N PHE A 73 -7.77 -8.28 -3.63
CA PHE A 73 -7.79 -6.98 -2.97
C PHE A 73 -9.09 -6.22 -3.27
N GLY A 74 -9.47 -5.33 -2.37
CA GLY A 74 -10.59 -4.42 -2.46
C GLY A 74 -10.21 -3.10 -3.14
N VAL A 75 -11.12 -2.59 -3.97
CA VAL A 75 -11.03 -1.25 -4.56
C VAL A 75 -12.29 -0.48 -4.19
N PHE A 76 -12.16 0.58 -3.38
CA PHE A 76 -13.30 1.27 -2.81
C PHE A 76 -13.64 2.54 -3.58
N ILE A 77 -14.85 2.61 -4.13
CA ILE A 77 -15.35 3.76 -4.88
C ILE A 77 -16.35 4.53 -4.01
N PRO A 78 -16.05 5.79 -3.64
CA PRO A 78 -16.98 6.59 -2.87
C PRO A 78 -18.27 6.89 -3.65
N PHE A 79 -19.40 6.82 -2.95
CA PHE A 79 -20.71 6.98 -3.54
C PHE A 79 -20.92 8.32 -4.27
N SER A 80 -20.25 9.39 -3.85
CA SER A 80 -20.28 10.69 -4.52
C SER A 80 -19.80 10.64 -5.98
N TYR A 81 -18.79 9.82 -6.30
CA TYR A 81 -18.30 9.63 -7.68
C TYR A 81 -19.25 8.80 -8.54
N ILE A 82 -20.06 7.94 -7.90
CA ILE A 82 -21.15 7.21 -8.55
C ILE A 82 -22.29 8.17 -8.91
N LYS A 83 -22.61 9.13 -8.04
CA LYS A 83 -23.65 10.14 -8.25
C LYS A 83 -23.26 11.28 -9.20
N ARG A 84 -21.95 11.54 -9.40
CA ARG A 84 -21.45 12.68 -10.19
C ARG A 84 -20.65 12.20 -11.42
N PRO A 85 -21.32 11.90 -12.55
CA PRO A 85 -20.67 11.30 -13.73
C PRO A 85 -19.49 12.09 -14.30
N ARG A 86 -19.53 13.43 -14.18
CA ARG A 86 -18.46 14.31 -14.69
C ARG A 86 -17.17 14.21 -13.89
N LYS A 87 -17.25 13.80 -12.62
CA LYS A 87 -16.11 13.63 -11.72
C LYS A 87 -15.49 12.25 -11.80
N THR A 88 -16.17 11.26 -12.39
CA THR A 88 -15.67 9.88 -12.41
C THR A 88 -14.29 9.77 -13.07
N LYS A 89 -14.01 10.59 -14.10
CA LYS A 89 -12.68 10.63 -14.76
C LYS A 89 -11.53 11.02 -13.83
N GLU A 90 -11.81 11.79 -12.77
CA GLU A 90 -10.83 12.25 -11.78
C GLU A 90 -10.31 11.07 -10.94
N LEU A 91 -10.99 9.93 -10.96
CA LEU A 91 -10.58 8.72 -10.25
C LEU A 91 -9.46 7.93 -10.93
N THR A 92 -9.16 8.18 -12.20
CA THR A 92 -8.23 7.31 -12.95
C THR A 92 -6.88 7.21 -12.26
N VAL A 93 -6.24 8.35 -11.96
CA VAL A 93 -4.94 8.38 -11.30
C VAL A 93 -5.02 7.85 -9.86
N PRO A 94 -5.91 8.36 -8.98
CA PRO A 94 -6.03 7.84 -7.61
C PRO A 94 -6.24 6.31 -7.55
N LEU A 95 -7.08 5.76 -8.43
CA LEU A 95 -7.29 4.31 -8.50
C LEU A 95 -6.09 3.56 -9.04
N SER A 96 -5.29 4.16 -9.93
CA SER A 96 -4.06 3.50 -10.44
C SER A 96 -3.05 3.35 -9.30
N LEU A 97 -2.86 4.42 -8.53
CA LEU A 97 -1.94 4.47 -7.40
C LEU A 97 -2.36 3.48 -6.32
N MET A 98 -3.60 3.56 -5.86
CA MET A 98 -4.16 2.60 -4.90
C MET A 98 -4.13 1.17 -5.43
N THR A 99 -4.39 0.92 -6.72
CA THR A 99 -4.35 -0.46 -7.25
C THR A 99 -2.94 -1.02 -7.17
N LEU A 100 -1.94 -0.23 -7.55
CA LEU A 100 -0.55 -0.66 -7.45
C LEU A 100 -0.14 -0.89 -5.98
N HIS A 101 -0.57 -0.02 -5.06
CA HIS A 101 -0.36 -0.18 -3.62
C HIS A 101 -0.89 -1.53 -3.13
N GLU A 102 -2.18 -1.80 -3.32
CA GLU A 102 -2.81 -3.05 -2.85
C GLU A 102 -2.26 -4.30 -3.53
N VAL A 103 -1.97 -4.21 -4.83
CA VAL A 103 -1.36 -5.34 -5.55
C VAL A 103 0.04 -5.64 -5.05
N THR A 104 0.78 -4.62 -4.61
CA THR A 104 2.10 -4.80 -4.00
C THR A 104 1.99 -5.59 -2.69
N HIS A 105 0.98 -5.32 -1.85
CA HIS A 105 0.66 -6.16 -0.71
C HIS A 105 0.31 -7.60 -1.11
N CYS A 106 -0.55 -7.80 -2.12
CA CYS A 106 -0.85 -9.14 -2.62
C CYS A 106 0.40 -9.88 -3.12
N ILE A 107 1.40 -9.19 -3.68
CA ILE A 107 2.66 -9.82 -4.08
C ILE A 107 3.52 -10.10 -2.85
N ARG A 108 3.57 -9.20 -1.88
CA ARG A 108 4.28 -9.40 -0.62
C ARG A 108 3.77 -10.66 0.11
N HIS A 109 2.46 -10.85 0.15
CA HIS A 109 1.78 -12.03 0.70
C HIS A 109 2.17 -13.37 0.03
N GLU A 110 2.76 -13.36 -1.17
CA GLU A 110 3.29 -14.59 -1.77
C GLU A 110 4.58 -15.06 -1.09
N TYR A 111 5.32 -14.15 -0.45
CA TYR A 111 6.61 -14.43 0.19
C TYR A 111 6.49 -14.46 1.72
N PHE A 112 5.75 -13.50 2.28
CA PHE A 112 5.61 -13.31 3.71
C PHE A 112 4.16 -12.94 4.02
N TYR A 113 3.55 -13.69 4.94
CA TYR A 113 2.20 -13.42 5.43
C TYR A 113 2.28 -13.29 6.94
N GLY A 114 2.02 -12.09 7.45
CA GLY A 114 2.14 -11.76 8.86
C GLY A 114 1.53 -10.39 9.14
N ASP A 115 0.82 -10.30 10.25
CA ASP A 115 0.26 -9.05 10.76
C ASP A 115 1.13 -8.45 11.88
N ASP A 116 2.37 -8.93 12.09
CA ASP A 116 3.26 -8.33 13.08
C ASP A 116 3.76 -6.94 12.64
N LEU A 117 4.25 -6.15 13.60
CA LEU A 117 4.70 -4.78 13.39
C LEU A 117 5.77 -4.67 12.29
N LEU A 118 6.76 -5.57 12.28
CA LEU A 118 7.86 -5.53 11.33
C LEU A 118 7.35 -5.78 9.91
N GLU A 119 6.59 -6.85 9.72
CA GLU A 119 6.04 -7.21 8.43
C GLU A 119 5.08 -6.12 7.92
N ARG A 120 4.24 -5.57 8.79
CA ARG A 120 3.33 -4.48 8.42
C ARG A 120 4.10 -3.24 7.97
N ALA A 121 5.14 -2.83 8.70
CA ALA A 121 5.96 -1.68 8.31
C ALA A 121 6.68 -1.92 6.98
N ALA A 122 7.31 -3.10 6.81
CA ALA A 122 8.00 -3.46 5.58
C ALA A 122 7.02 -3.48 4.38
N SER A 123 5.87 -4.12 4.55
CA SER A 123 4.83 -4.26 3.53
C SER A 123 4.29 -2.89 3.08
N GLU A 124 3.91 -2.02 4.03
CA GLU A 124 3.49 -0.64 3.76
C GLU A 124 4.60 0.17 3.09
N GLY A 125 5.85 0.03 3.56
CA GLY A 125 7.00 0.71 2.97
C GLY A 125 7.20 0.38 1.49
N ILE A 126 7.11 -0.90 1.12
CA ILE A 126 7.25 -1.36 -0.27
C ILE A 126 6.07 -0.83 -1.11
N SER A 127 4.84 -0.98 -0.63
CA SER A 127 3.62 -0.54 -1.32
C SER A 127 3.60 0.97 -1.56
N LEU A 128 3.96 1.77 -0.55
CA LEU A 128 4.07 3.22 -0.66
C LEU A 128 5.20 3.64 -1.59
N PHE A 129 6.33 2.92 -1.60
CA PHE A 129 7.42 3.19 -2.55
C PHE A 129 6.98 2.97 -3.99
N ALA A 130 6.29 1.85 -4.25
CA ALA A 130 5.73 1.53 -5.57
C ALA A 130 4.71 2.60 -6.00
N GLU A 131 3.77 2.95 -5.11
CA GLU A 131 2.74 3.96 -5.34
C GLU A 131 3.37 5.32 -5.69
N LYS A 132 4.31 5.78 -4.86
CA LYS A 132 5.03 7.04 -5.07
C LYS A 132 5.77 7.04 -6.40
N SER A 133 6.45 5.95 -6.72
CA SER A 133 7.22 5.83 -7.96
C SER A 133 6.32 5.89 -9.20
N LEU A 134 5.14 5.24 -9.17
CA LEU A 134 4.15 5.36 -10.24
C LEU A 134 3.59 6.78 -10.33
N ALA A 135 3.26 7.41 -9.20
CA ALA A 135 2.76 8.78 -9.17
C ALA A 135 3.74 9.76 -9.84
N LEU A 136 5.04 9.62 -9.56
CA LEU A 136 6.07 10.43 -10.21
C LEU A 136 6.22 10.17 -11.71
N ALA A 137 5.83 8.99 -12.20
CA ALA A 137 5.85 8.68 -13.63
C ALA A 137 4.63 9.23 -14.38
N VAL A 138 3.45 9.33 -13.75
CA VAL A 138 2.18 9.65 -14.42
C VAL A 138 1.66 11.06 -14.17
N LEU A 139 2.04 11.70 -13.07
CA LEU A 139 1.61 13.06 -12.72
C LEU A 139 2.43 14.12 -13.46
N ASN A 140 1.83 15.31 -13.66
CA ASN A 140 2.56 16.46 -14.19
C ASN A 140 3.39 17.18 -13.10
N GLY A 141 4.31 18.07 -13.48
CA GLY A 141 5.26 18.68 -12.52
C GLY A 141 4.64 19.39 -11.30
N SER A 142 3.48 20.04 -11.43
CA SER A 142 2.80 20.64 -10.26
C SER A 142 2.14 19.58 -9.38
N GLU A 143 1.51 18.57 -9.98
CA GLU A 143 0.88 17.46 -9.25
C GLU A 143 1.94 16.60 -8.55
N GLN A 144 3.09 16.38 -9.19
CA GLN A 144 4.23 15.69 -8.59
C GLN A 144 4.73 16.41 -7.35
N HIS A 145 4.85 17.74 -7.39
CA HIS A 145 5.33 18.52 -6.24
C HIS A 145 4.37 18.42 -5.05
N GLU A 146 3.06 18.55 -5.28
CA GLU A 146 2.04 18.38 -4.25
C GLU A 146 2.05 16.94 -3.70
N TYR A 147 2.11 15.94 -4.58
CA TYR A 147 2.13 14.54 -4.19
C TYR A 147 3.41 14.18 -3.42
N GLN A 148 4.58 14.68 -3.82
CA GLN A 148 5.82 14.50 -3.07
C GLN A 148 5.73 15.08 -1.66
N ALA A 149 5.07 16.22 -1.48
CA ALA A 149 4.89 16.82 -0.16
C ALA A 149 4.05 15.92 0.78
N HIS A 150 3.13 15.11 0.25
CA HIS A 150 2.38 14.12 1.02
C HIS A 150 3.22 12.92 1.47
N PHE A 151 4.29 12.59 0.74
CA PHE A 151 5.21 11.48 1.01
C PHE A 151 6.56 11.93 1.58
N SER A 152 6.70 13.20 1.93
CA SER A 152 7.88 13.70 2.62
C SER A 152 7.86 13.18 4.05
N PRO A 153 8.92 12.49 4.51
CA PRO A 153 9.01 12.07 5.89
C PRO A 153 8.85 13.27 6.82
N VAL A 154 8.01 13.13 7.84
CA VAL A 154 7.88 14.11 8.91
C VAL A 154 8.99 13.91 9.94
N ILE A 155 9.52 12.69 10.02
CA ILE A 155 10.68 12.35 10.84
C ILE A 155 11.89 13.11 10.31
N SER A 156 12.50 13.95 11.14
CA SER A 156 13.74 14.64 10.78
C SER A 156 14.91 13.65 10.77
N ILE A 157 15.96 13.96 10.02
CA ILE A 157 17.18 13.14 9.95
C ILE A 157 17.76 12.91 11.35
N GLU A 158 17.68 13.90 12.24
CA GLU A 158 18.17 13.79 13.62
C GLU A 158 17.28 12.91 14.50
N ALA A 159 15.98 12.83 14.22
CA ALA A 159 15.02 12.03 14.99
C ALA A 159 14.88 10.58 14.47
N GLU A 160 15.32 10.32 13.24
CA GLU A 160 15.14 9.03 12.55
C GLU A 160 15.68 7.85 13.34
N GLY A 161 16.90 7.97 13.89
CA GLY A 161 17.49 6.91 14.72
C GLY A 161 16.66 6.61 15.96
N GLN A 162 16.21 7.64 16.67
CA GLN A 162 15.41 7.47 17.90
C GLN A 162 14.04 6.85 17.63
N VAL A 163 13.40 7.24 16.54
CA VAL A 163 12.10 6.69 16.14
C VAL A 163 12.24 5.24 15.68
N MET A 164 13.30 4.92 14.93
CA MET A 164 13.62 3.54 14.54
C MET A 164 13.89 2.66 15.77
N ASP A 165 14.74 3.12 16.70
CA ASP A 165 15.07 2.35 17.91
C ASP A 165 13.80 2.06 18.73
N SER A 166 12.92 3.06 18.91
CA SER A 166 11.65 2.88 19.61
C SER A 166 10.73 1.88 18.91
N PHE A 167 10.70 1.88 17.59
CA PHE A 167 9.91 0.94 16.81
C PHE A 167 10.42 -0.50 16.96
N LEU A 168 11.75 -0.68 16.94
CA LEU A 168 12.36 -2.01 17.11
C LEU A 168 12.16 -2.54 18.54
N ASP A 169 12.21 -1.68 19.55
CA ASP A 169 11.89 -2.05 20.93
C ASP A 169 10.44 -2.55 21.06
N ASP A 170 9.48 -1.85 20.45
CA ASP A 170 8.07 -2.26 20.43
C ASP A 170 7.85 -3.56 19.64
N ALA A 171 8.57 -3.76 18.53
CA ALA A 171 8.55 -5.00 17.76
C ALA A 171 9.09 -6.21 18.57
N ILE A 172 10.14 -6.00 19.38
CA ILE A 172 10.62 -7.02 20.33
C ILE A 172 9.55 -7.32 21.36
N GLU A 173 8.91 -6.29 21.91
CA GLU A 173 7.85 -6.45 22.89
C GLU A 173 6.69 -7.25 22.33
N GLU A 174 6.23 -6.94 21.11
CA GLU A 174 5.20 -7.70 20.41
C GLU A 174 5.58 -9.17 20.23
N GLY A 175 6.78 -9.46 19.71
CA GLY A 175 7.25 -10.84 19.55
C GLY A 175 7.26 -11.62 20.88
N LEU A 176 7.62 -10.95 21.99
CA LEU A 176 7.51 -11.52 23.33
C LEU A 176 6.05 -11.72 23.77
N MET A 177 5.14 -10.82 23.41
CA MET A 177 3.71 -10.98 23.69
C MET A 177 3.12 -12.21 22.99
N ILE A 178 3.43 -12.37 21.69
CA ILE A 178 2.98 -13.49 20.87
C ILE A 178 3.49 -14.81 21.43
N THR A 179 4.80 -14.91 21.70
CA THR A 179 5.41 -16.14 22.24
C THR A 179 4.89 -16.52 23.63
N GLN A 180 4.48 -15.54 24.43
CA GLN A 180 3.88 -15.75 25.75
C GLN A 180 2.37 -16.02 25.71
N GLY A 181 1.74 -15.98 24.53
CA GLY A 181 0.29 -16.15 24.38
C GLY A 181 -0.53 -15.06 25.06
N LYS A 182 0.00 -13.82 25.10
CA LYS A 182 -0.73 -12.66 25.65
C LYS A 182 -1.98 -12.33 24.82
N PRO A 183 -2.94 -11.58 25.39
CA PRO A 183 -4.15 -11.18 24.66
C PRO A 183 -3.81 -10.37 23.40
N GLN A 184 -4.51 -10.66 22.30
CA GLN A 184 -4.33 -10.01 21.00
C GLN A 184 -4.51 -8.48 21.05
N SER A 185 -5.34 -7.99 21.97
CA SER A 185 -5.56 -6.55 22.17
C SER A 185 -4.28 -5.77 22.52
N ALA A 186 -3.26 -6.42 23.09
CA ALA A 186 -2.00 -5.75 23.41
C ALA A 186 -1.09 -5.57 22.17
N SER A 187 -1.19 -6.45 21.17
CA SER A 187 -0.65 -6.18 19.82
C SER A 187 -1.43 -5.04 19.17
N ASP A 188 -2.77 -5.09 19.24
CA ASP A 188 -3.62 -4.11 18.57
C ASP A 188 -3.30 -2.67 19.02
N ASP A 189 -3.00 -2.47 20.32
CA ASP A 189 -2.57 -1.17 20.88
C ASP A 189 -1.25 -0.66 20.25
N LEU A 190 -0.27 -1.55 20.03
CA LEU A 190 0.99 -1.20 19.36
C LEU A 190 0.76 -0.89 17.88
N HIS A 191 -0.09 -1.68 17.21
CA HIS A 191 -0.47 -1.39 15.84
C HIS A 191 -1.19 -0.04 15.72
N GLU A 192 -2.09 0.29 16.65
CA GLU A 192 -2.75 1.59 16.68
C GLU A 192 -1.73 2.72 16.90
N LEU A 193 -0.75 2.54 17.80
CA LEU A 193 0.30 3.51 18.06
C LEU A 193 1.10 3.86 16.79
N TRP A 194 1.47 2.85 16.00
CA TRP A 194 2.36 3.03 14.84
C TRP A 194 1.62 3.31 13.53
N PHE A 195 0.43 2.76 13.35
CA PHE A 195 -0.29 2.75 12.07
C PHE A 195 -1.60 3.55 12.09
N ALA A 196 -2.05 4.09 13.23
CA ALA A 196 -3.17 5.03 13.23
C ALA A 196 -2.74 6.41 12.72
N ASN A 197 -3.64 7.05 11.95
CA ASN A 197 -3.48 8.44 11.56
C ASN A 197 -3.56 9.36 12.78
N THR A 198 -2.43 9.90 13.20
CA THR A 198 -2.37 10.92 14.24
C THR A 198 -2.64 12.31 13.68
N TYR A 199 -3.31 13.17 14.46
CA TYR A 199 -3.75 14.48 14.01
C TYR A 199 -2.56 15.36 13.62
N GLY A 200 -2.47 15.73 12.33
CA GLY A 200 -1.39 16.57 11.80
C GLY A 200 -0.22 15.83 11.17
N CYS A 201 -0.22 14.49 11.18
CA CYS A 201 0.74 13.68 10.42
C CYS A 201 0.06 13.12 9.17
N PRO A 202 0.53 13.45 7.95
CA PRO A 202 -0.09 12.99 6.70
C PRO A 202 0.06 11.48 6.45
N MET A 203 0.97 10.81 7.16
CA MET A 203 1.25 9.38 7.06
C MET A 203 1.60 8.81 8.45
N PRO A 204 1.09 7.62 8.84
CA PRO A 204 1.46 6.99 10.11
C PRO A 204 2.98 6.77 10.26
N LEU A 205 3.48 6.70 11.49
CA LEU A 205 4.92 6.59 11.74
C LEU A 205 5.49 5.24 11.26
N GLY A 206 4.76 4.14 11.46
CA GLY A 206 5.16 2.81 10.97
C GLY A 206 5.34 2.79 9.44
N ASN A 207 4.44 3.44 8.71
CA ASN A 207 4.53 3.61 7.26
C ASN A 207 5.77 4.41 6.84
N GLN A 208 6.09 5.48 7.59
CA GLN A 208 7.29 6.29 7.31
C GLN A 208 8.58 5.50 7.54
N ILE A 209 8.65 4.72 8.63
CA ILE A 209 9.79 3.84 8.93
C ILE A 209 10.01 2.84 7.80
N GLY A 210 8.96 2.13 7.40
CA GLY A 210 9.00 1.17 6.30
C GLY A 210 9.48 1.81 5.00
N MET A 211 8.90 2.96 4.63
CA MET A 211 9.26 3.68 3.42
C MET A 211 10.71 4.16 3.44
N LEU A 212 11.21 4.67 4.57
CA LEU A 212 12.61 5.09 4.73
C LEU A 212 13.57 3.89 4.58
N ALA A 213 13.23 2.76 5.21
CA ALA A 213 14.02 1.53 5.13
C ALA A 213 14.13 1.01 3.70
N VAL A 214 13.00 0.95 2.98
CA VAL A 214 12.98 0.59 1.55
C VAL A 214 13.80 1.58 0.72
N CYS A 215 13.66 2.89 0.93
CA CYS A 215 14.43 3.89 0.19
C CYS A 215 15.95 3.70 0.37
N ARG A 216 16.41 3.40 1.59
CA ARG A 216 17.83 3.14 1.87
C ARG A 216 18.36 1.93 1.08
N LEU A 217 17.58 0.85 0.98
CA LEU A 217 17.97 -0.32 0.20
C LEU A 217 18.03 -0.01 -1.29
N ILE A 218 17.06 0.75 -1.81
CA ILE A 218 17.06 1.19 -3.21
C ILE A 218 18.26 2.11 -3.51
N ASP A 219 18.54 3.07 -2.62
CA ASP A 219 19.71 3.97 -2.73
C ASP A 219 21.04 3.21 -2.65
N ALA A 220 21.07 2.09 -1.92
CA ALA A 220 22.21 1.16 -1.87
C ALA A 220 22.34 0.28 -3.14
N GLY A 221 21.39 0.38 -4.07
CA GLY A 221 21.42 -0.30 -5.37
C GLY A 221 20.55 -1.54 -5.48
N ALA A 222 19.73 -1.86 -4.47
CA ALA A 222 18.74 -2.92 -4.59
C ALA A 222 17.61 -2.49 -5.55
N THR A 223 16.99 -3.46 -6.21
CA THR A 223 15.76 -3.26 -6.97
C THR A 223 14.54 -3.56 -6.10
N LEU A 224 13.38 -2.99 -6.43
CA LEU A 224 12.15 -3.29 -5.69
C LEU A 224 11.76 -4.78 -5.79
N SER A 225 12.07 -5.45 -6.91
CA SER A 225 11.88 -6.89 -7.09
C SER A 225 12.73 -7.77 -6.15
N GLU A 226 13.88 -7.25 -5.70
CA GLU A 226 14.72 -7.92 -4.70
C GLU A 226 14.20 -7.62 -3.31
N VAL A 227 13.91 -6.34 -3.01
CA VAL A 227 13.43 -5.90 -1.70
C VAL A 227 12.14 -6.60 -1.29
N ILE A 228 11.17 -6.77 -2.19
CA ILE A 228 9.89 -7.42 -1.88
C ILE A 228 10.03 -8.89 -1.43
N LYS A 229 11.19 -9.51 -1.69
CA LYS A 229 11.52 -10.90 -1.33
C LYS A 229 12.37 -11.01 -0.06
N LEU A 230 12.80 -9.89 0.52
CA LEU A 230 13.59 -9.88 1.75
C LEU A 230 12.68 -10.05 2.99
N PRO A 231 13.11 -10.77 4.03
CA PRO A 231 12.46 -10.75 5.34
C PRO A 231 12.26 -9.32 5.86
N ALA A 232 11.21 -9.07 6.64
CA ALA A 232 10.94 -7.75 7.19
C ALA A 232 12.09 -7.24 8.06
N GLU A 233 12.75 -8.14 8.80
CA GLU A 233 13.93 -7.86 9.61
C GLU A 233 15.07 -7.27 8.77
N ASP A 234 15.34 -7.85 7.61
CA ASP A 234 16.38 -7.40 6.69
C ASP A 234 16.03 -6.06 6.03
N ILE A 235 14.74 -5.81 5.81
CA ILE A 235 14.26 -4.54 5.25
C ILE A 235 14.42 -3.43 6.28
N ILE A 236 13.85 -3.62 7.47
CA ILE A 236 13.80 -2.61 8.53
C ILE A 236 15.17 -2.41 9.19
N GLY A 237 16.04 -3.43 9.16
CA GLY A 237 17.37 -3.41 9.81
C GLY A 237 17.35 -3.96 11.23
N PHE A 238 16.44 -4.89 11.52
CA PHE A 238 16.33 -5.55 12.81
C PHE A 238 17.44 -6.61 12.98
N GLY A 239 18.23 -6.49 14.04
CA GLY A 239 19.31 -7.44 14.35
C GLY A 239 20.69 -7.14 13.75
N ILE A 240 20.88 -5.94 13.19
CA ILE A 240 22.17 -5.40 12.71
C ILE A 240 22.82 -4.51 13.79
#